data_AF-A0A349BAC5-F1
#
_entry.id   AF-A0A349BAC5-F1
#
_cell.length_a   1.000
_cell.length_b   1.000
_cell.length_c   1.000
_cell.angle_alpha   90.00
_cell.angle_beta   90.00
_cell.angle_gamma   90.00
#
_symmetry.space_group_name_H-M   'P 1'
#
loop_
_entity.id
_entity.type
_entity.pdbx_description
1 polymer ?
#
loop_
_entity_poly.entity_id
_entity_poly.type
_entity_poly.pdbx_seq_one_letter_code
_entity_poly.pdbx_strand_id
1 'polypeptide(L)'
;MRLLHTSDWHVGKLMRGASRADEHRAVLAEMATVAADESVDLVLVAGDLFETSAPGPESEQVVYRGLLDLAEVAPVLVVAGNHDNARRLEAVAPLLTLGRVQVRTQVARPDEGGVVRIDAGGVPVQVAMLPFVSKRGIVRADALMRDEAYQLSQAYTDRLGALVRALTEGFAADTVNVVCAHAFAAGGTTGGGERSVHTIEDYSLSALAFPVTAQYVALGHLHRSQDVPGATRIRYSGSPLQLDFGETANTSSVTVVDLEP
;
A
#
# COMPACT_ATOMS: atom_id res chain seq x y z
N MET A 1 -14.27 -10.16 10.63
CA MET A 1 -13.45 -10.66 9.51
C MET A 1 -11.99 -10.52 9.85
N ARG A 2 -11.13 -11.30 9.21
CA ARG A 2 -9.68 -11.23 9.38
C ARG A 2 -8.99 -10.72 8.13
N LEU A 3 -8.11 -9.74 8.29
CA LEU A 3 -7.42 -9.06 7.21
C LEU A 3 -5.91 -9.29 7.32
N LEU A 4 -5.26 -9.63 6.20
CA LEU A 4 -3.81 -9.58 6.08
C LEU A 4 -3.39 -8.31 5.34
N HIS A 5 -2.45 -7.57 5.91
CA HIS A 5 -1.87 -6.37 5.34
C HIS A 5 -0.35 -6.54 5.18
N THR A 6 0.12 -6.33 3.95
CA THR A 6 1.53 -6.30 3.54
C THR A 6 1.79 -5.12 2.60
N SER A 7 3.04 -4.74 2.39
CA SER A 7 3.47 -3.69 1.46
C SER A 7 4.96 -3.83 1.14
N ASP A 8 5.47 -2.99 0.24
CA ASP A 8 6.91 -2.75 0.06
C ASP A 8 7.68 -4.05 -0.21
N TRP A 9 7.19 -4.85 -1.16
CA TRP A 9 7.82 -6.12 -1.54
C TRP A 9 9.14 -5.90 -2.28
N HIS A 10 9.25 -4.83 -3.08
CA HIS A 10 10.46 -4.45 -3.81
C HIS A 10 11.11 -5.60 -4.59
N VAL A 11 10.29 -6.44 -5.24
CA VAL A 11 10.81 -7.57 -6.00
C VAL A 11 11.72 -7.08 -7.14
N GLY A 12 12.89 -7.70 -7.26
CA GLY A 12 13.94 -7.28 -8.19
C GLY A 12 15.05 -6.45 -7.53
N LYS A 13 14.95 -6.15 -6.22
CA LYS A 13 16.04 -5.53 -5.47
C LYS A 13 17.28 -6.41 -5.43
N LEU A 14 18.43 -5.78 -5.67
CA LEU A 14 19.74 -6.42 -5.60
C LEU A 14 20.44 -6.02 -4.30
N MET A 15 21.09 -6.98 -3.64
CA MET A 15 21.92 -6.72 -2.46
C MET A 15 23.39 -6.89 -2.84
N ARG A 16 24.14 -5.78 -2.90
CA ARG A 16 25.54 -5.76 -3.40
C ARG A 16 25.70 -6.46 -4.75
N GLY A 17 24.71 -6.31 -5.63
CA GLY A 17 24.69 -6.92 -6.96
C GLY A 17 24.19 -8.37 -7.03
N ALA A 18 23.91 -9.02 -5.90
CA ALA A 18 23.29 -10.34 -5.87
C ALA A 18 21.77 -10.24 -5.99
N SER A 19 21.18 -11.12 -6.79
CA SER A 19 19.73 -11.30 -6.86
C SER A 19 19.20 -11.84 -5.54
N ARG A 20 18.00 -11.39 -5.17
CA ARG A 20 17.25 -11.87 -4.01
C ARG A 20 15.97 -12.60 -4.40
N ALA A 21 15.86 -13.04 -5.66
CA ALA A 21 14.62 -13.63 -6.18
C ALA A 21 14.15 -14.83 -5.36
N ASP A 22 15.07 -15.71 -4.93
CA ASP A 22 14.73 -16.88 -4.11
C ASP A 22 14.18 -16.50 -2.74
N GLU A 23 14.74 -15.46 -2.11
CA GLU A 23 14.24 -14.93 -0.84
C GLU A 23 12.82 -14.35 -1.01
N HIS A 24 12.56 -13.63 -2.11
CA HIS A 24 11.22 -13.13 -2.40
C HIS A 24 10.22 -14.26 -2.68
N ARG A 25 10.63 -15.33 -3.38
CA ARG A 25 9.77 -16.51 -3.59
C ARG A 25 9.43 -17.17 -2.25
N ALA A 26 10.43 -17.34 -1.38
CA ALA A 26 10.25 -17.96 -0.07
C ALA A 26 9.30 -17.14 0.82
N VAL A 27 9.53 -15.83 0.94
CA VAL A 27 8.72 -14.97 1.82
C VAL A 27 7.28 -14.81 1.34
N LEU A 28 7.05 -14.76 0.02
CA LEU A 28 5.69 -14.64 -0.52
C LEU A 28 4.92 -15.95 -0.35
N ALA A 29 5.59 -17.10 -0.47
CA ALA A 29 5.01 -18.40 -0.17
C ALA A 29 4.71 -18.57 1.33
N GLU A 30 5.62 -18.12 2.21
CA GLU A 30 5.40 -18.08 3.66
C GLU A 30 4.20 -17.18 4.00
N MET A 31 4.09 -16.01 3.36
CA MET A 31 2.95 -15.11 3.54
C MET A 31 1.62 -15.76 3.14
N ALA A 32 1.58 -16.48 2.02
CA ALA A 32 0.38 -17.24 1.62
C ALA A 32 0.05 -18.34 2.63
N THR A 33 1.06 -19.00 3.20
CA THR A 33 0.88 -20.00 4.27
C THR A 33 0.29 -19.36 5.52
N VAL A 34 0.83 -18.21 5.97
CA VAL A 34 0.28 -17.44 7.09
C VAL A 34 -1.17 -17.02 6.82
N ALA A 35 -1.48 -16.56 5.60
CA ALA A 35 -2.84 -16.20 5.23
C ALA A 35 -3.81 -17.38 5.36
N ALA A 36 -3.39 -18.57 4.94
CA ALA A 36 -4.17 -19.79 5.00
C ALA A 36 -4.35 -20.27 6.45
N ASP A 37 -3.26 -20.37 7.22
CA ASP A 37 -3.26 -20.83 8.61
C ASP A 37 -4.12 -19.93 9.50
N GLU A 38 -4.07 -18.62 9.26
CA GLU A 38 -4.88 -17.65 9.98
C GLU A 38 -6.31 -17.53 9.44
N SER A 39 -6.67 -18.24 8.36
CA SER A 39 -8.01 -18.16 7.74
C SER A 39 -8.42 -16.72 7.40
N VAL A 40 -7.52 -16.00 6.74
CA VAL A 40 -7.73 -14.61 6.33
C VAL A 40 -8.89 -14.51 5.33
N ASP A 41 -9.73 -13.49 5.48
CA ASP A 41 -10.87 -13.22 4.62
C ASP A 41 -10.55 -12.23 3.49
N LEU A 42 -9.53 -11.38 3.66
CA LEU A 42 -9.11 -10.34 2.72
C LEU A 42 -7.62 -10.04 2.84
N VAL A 43 -6.91 -9.91 1.71
CA VAL A 43 -5.52 -9.49 1.67
C VAL A 43 -5.41 -8.09 1.05
N LEU A 44 -4.68 -7.20 1.71
CA LEU A 44 -4.30 -5.87 1.22
C LEU A 44 -2.80 -5.80 0.96
N VAL A 45 -2.43 -5.36 -0.25
CA VAL A 45 -1.04 -5.06 -0.61
C VAL A 45 -0.90 -3.57 -0.89
N ALA A 46 -0.31 -2.84 0.07
CA ALA A 46 -0.22 -1.38 0.04
C ALA A 46 0.98 -0.85 -0.76
N GLY A 47 1.15 -1.34 -1.99
CA GLY A 47 2.11 -0.80 -2.98
C GLY A 47 3.55 -1.28 -2.88
N ASP A 48 4.33 -0.83 -3.85
CA ASP A 48 5.74 -1.18 -4.09
C ASP A 48 5.97 -2.69 -4.25
N LEU A 49 5.23 -3.27 -5.21
CA LEU A 49 5.41 -4.67 -5.62
C LEU A 49 6.80 -4.89 -6.22
N PHE A 50 7.26 -3.93 -7.02
CA PHE A 50 8.53 -4.00 -7.74
C PHE A 50 9.53 -2.96 -7.22
N GLU A 51 10.83 -3.28 -7.26
CA GLU A 51 11.88 -2.30 -6.95
C GLU A 51 12.00 -1.21 -8.03
N THR A 52 11.55 -1.44 -9.26
CA THR A 52 11.65 -0.44 -10.34
C THR A 52 10.41 -0.43 -11.22
N SER A 53 10.19 0.70 -11.90
CA SER A 53 9.08 0.87 -12.85
C SER A 53 9.28 0.12 -14.19
N ALA A 54 10.42 -0.54 -14.37
CA ALA A 54 10.71 -1.39 -15.51
C ALA A 54 11.21 -2.76 -15.03
N PRO A 55 10.36 -3.55 -14.31
CA PRO A 55 10.78 -4.84 -13.78
C PRO A 55 11.15 -5.81 -14.91
N GLY A 56 12.13 -6.67 -14.62
CA GLY A 56 12.50 -7.77 -15.49
C GLY A 56 11.50 -8.93 -15.41
N PRO A 57 11.53 -9.88 -16.37
CA PRO A 57 10.58 -10.99 -16.42
C PRO A 57 10.57 -11.88 -15.17
N GLU A 58 11.73 -12.08 -14.54
CA GLU A 58 11.82 -12.86 -13.29
C GLU A 58 11.04 -12.18 -12.15
N SER A 59 11.20 -10.86 -11.99
CA SER A 59 10.48 -10.10 -10.96
C SER A 59 8.98 -10.14 -11.19
N GLU A 60 8.52 -10.00 -12.44
CA GLU A 60 7.12 -10.14 -12.81
C GLU A 60 6.58 -11.52 -12.47
N GLN A 61 7.32 -12.57 -12.79
CA GLN A 61 6.93 -13.94 -12.45
C GLN A 61 6.77 -14.11 -10.93
N VAL A 62 7.71 -13.61 -10.13
CA VAL A 62 7.67 -13.70 -8.66
C VAL A 62 6.47 -12.95 -8.10
N VAL A 63 6.25 -11.70 -8.50
CA VAL A 63 5.13 -10.88 -8.02
C VAL A 63 3.79 -11.48 -8.40
N TYR A 64 3.58 -11.82 -9.68
CA TYR A 64 2.29 -12.32 -10.12
C TYR A 64 1.99 -13.71 -9.56
N ARG A 65 3.01 -14.57 -9.39
CA ARG A 65 2.80 -15.85 -8.69
C ARG A 65 2.41 -15.63 -7.23
N GLY A 66 3.13 -14.78 -6.49
CA GLY A 66 2.81 -14.50 -5.09
C GLY A 66 1.42 -13.89 -4.89
N LEU A 67 0.99 -12.96 -5.76
CA LEU A 67 -0.36 -12.42 -5.74
C LEU A 67 -1.43 -13.50 -5.97
N LEU A 68 -1.19 -14.42 -6.92
CA LEU A 68 -2.12 -15.52 -7.19
C LEU A 68 -2.15 -16.54 -6.06
N ASP A 69 -1.01 -16.86 -5.45
CA ASP A 69 -0.93 -17.75 -4.28
C ASP A 69 -1.73 -17.19 -3.09
N LEU A 70 -1.63 -15.88 -2.82
CA LEU A 70 -2.48 -15.20 -1.83
C LEU A 70 -3.97 -15.26 -2.22
N ALA A 71 -4.26 -15.13 -3.52
CA ALA A 71 -5.61 -15.13 -4.04
C ALA A 71 -6.30 -16.50 -4.05
N GLU A 72 -5.53 -17.60 -3.93
CA GLU A 72 -6.06 -18.94 -3.65
C GLU A 72 -6.70 -18.97 -2.25
N VAL A 73 -6.18 -18.20 -1.29
CA VAL A 73 -6.72 -18.10 0.08
C VAL A 73 -7.90 -17.12 0.12
N ALA A 74 -7.66 -15.84 -0.20
CA ALA A 74 -8.64 -14.76 -0.03
C ALA A 74 -8.54 -13.73 -1.16
N PRO A 75 -9.59 -12.94 -1.45
CA PRO A 75 -9.50 -11.86 -2.43
C PRO A 75 -8.34 -10.91 -2.07
N VAL A 76 -7.61 -10.45 -3.09
CA VAL A 76 -6.44 -9.57 -2.92
C VAL A 76 -6.75 -8.22 -3.53
N LEU A 77 -6.57 -7.16 -2.74
CA LEU A 77 -6.66 -5.78 -3.22
C LEU A 77 -5.28 -5.14 -3.15
N VAL A 78 -4.86 -4.52 -4.24
CA VAL A 78 -3.54 -3.91 -4.39
C VAL A 78 -3.68 -2.45 -4.76
N VAL A 79 -2.93 -1.57 -4.11
CA VAL A 79 -2.69 -0.22 -4.62
C VAL A 79 -1.28 -0.14 -5.19
N ALA A 80 -1.06 0.63 -6.25
CA ALA A 80 0.30 0.85 -6.77
C ALA A 80 1.09 1.81 -5.87
N GLY A 81 2.37 1.50 -5.63
CA GLY A 81 3.31 2.37 -4.93
C GLY A 81 4.08 3.31 -5.86
N ASN A 82 5.10 3.99 -5.32
CA ASN A 82 5.90 4.94 -6.11
C ASN A 82 6.97 4.29 -7.00
N HIS A 83 7.34 3.04 -6.76
CA HIS A 83 8.24 2.28 -7.62
C HIS A 83 7.50 1.57 -8.76
N ASP A 84 6.21 1.30 -8.57
CA ASP A 84 5.40 0.59 -9.54
C ASP A 84 5.10 1.41 -10.79
N ASN A 85 5.00 0.73 -11.94
CA ASN A 85 4.55 1.35 -13.18
C ASN A 85 3.05 1.19 -13.35
N ALA A 86 2.30 2.26 -13.06
CA ALA A 86 0.84 2.27 -13.14
C ALA A 86 0.30 1.75 -14.48
N ARG A 87 0.87 2.16 -15.61
CA ARG A 87 0.40 1.72 -16.94
C ARG A 87 0.66 0.24 -17.20
N ARG A 88 1.80 -0.26 -16.74
CA ARG A 88 2.18 -1.68 -16.87
C ARG A 88 1.27 -2.56 -16.03
N LEU A 89 1.05 -2.20 -14.76
CA LEU A 89 0.12 -2.90 -13.88
C LEU A 89 -1.32 -2.86 -14.42
N GLU A 90 -1.76 -1.72 -14.93
CA GLU A 90 -3.11 -1.56 -15.48
C GLU A 90 -3.34 -2.41 -16.74
N ALA A 91 -2.31 -2.61 -17.56
CA ALA A 91 -2.38 -3.47 -18.73
C ALA A 91 -2.62 -4.96 -18.38
N VAL A 92 -2.15 -5.42 -17.21
CA VAL A 92 -2.33 -6.81 -16.75
C VAL A 92 -3.49 -6.98 -15.77
N ALA A 93 -4.03 -5.88 -15.22
CA ALA A 93 -5.11 -5.91 -14.22
C ALA A 93 -6.34 -6.74 -14.64
N PRO A 94 -6.81 -6.73 -15.92
CA PRO A 94 -7.91 -7.59 -16.33
C PRO A 94 -7.63 -9.09 -16.16
N LEU A 95 -6.38 -9.52 -16.35
CA LEU A 95 -5.98 -10.92 -16.16
C LEU A 95 -5.90 -11.27 -14.67
N LEU A 96 -5.34 -10.36 -13.86
CA LEU A 96 -5.27 -10.52 -12.40
C LEU A 96 -6.66 -10.60 -11.76
N THR A 97 -7.63 -9.85 -12.29
CA THR A 97 -9.02 -9.86 -11.81
C THR A 97 -9.66 -11.24 -11.94
N LEU A 98 -9.34 -12.01 -12.99
CA LEU A 98 -9.81 -13.40 -13.14
C LEU A 98 -9.31 -14.31 -12.01
N GLY A 99 -8.16 -13.97 -11.42
CA GLY A 99 -7.55 -14.64 -10.28
C GLY A 99 -7.91 -14.02 -8.93
N ARG A 100 -9.01 -13.26 -8.81
CA ARG A 100 -9.44 -12.58 -7.55
C ARG A 100 -8.47 -11.50 -7.03
N VAL A 101 -7.60 -10.98 -7.89
CA VAL A 101 -6.68 -9.87 -7.57
C VAL A 101 -7.15 -8.59 -8.25
N GLN A 102 -7.53 -7.58 -7.47
CA GLN A 102 -7.91 -6.26 -8.00
C GLN A 102 -6.80 -5.26 -7.72
N VAL A 103 -6.38 -4.54 -8.77
CA VAL A 103 -5.28 -3.57 -8.68
C VAL A 103 -5.82 -2.17 -8.96
N ARG A 104 -5.50 -1.21 -8.09
CA ARG A 104 -5.74 0.22 -8.30
C ARG A 104 -4.42 0.94 -8.53
N THR A 105 -4.21 1.37 -9.77
CA THR A 105 -2.95 1.98 -10.24
C THR A 105 -2.99 3.51 -10.22
N GLN A 106 -4.18 4.09 -10.23
CA GLN A 106 -4.42 5.54 -10.25
C GLN A 106 -5.59 5.88 -9.33
N VAL A 107 -5.64 7.13 -8.87
CA VAL A 107 -6.78 7.65 -8.09
C VAL A 107 -8.04 7.58 -8.95
N ALA A 108 -9.11 7.03 -8.38
CA ALA A 108 -10.41 6.93 -9.02
C ALA A 108 -11.50 7.43 -8.07
N ARG A 109 -12.66 7.79 -8.62
CA ARG A 109 -13.83 8.15 -7.81
C ARG A 109 -14.36 6.94 -7.04
N PRO A 110 -15.10 7.13 -5.92
CA PRO A 110 -15.64 6.02 -5.15
C PRO A 110 -16.49 5.02 -5.94
N ASP A 111 -17.22 5.49 -6.95
CA ASP A 111 -18.07 4.70 -7.86
C ASP A 111 -17.31 4.10 -9.06
N GLU A 112 -16.09 4.55 -9.30
CA GLU A 112 -15.21 4.10 -10.40
C GLU A 112 -14.07 3.19 -9.89
N GLY A 113 -14.28 2.52 -8.75
CA GLY A 113 -13.31 1.60 -8.16
C GLY A 113 -12.25 2.27 -7.28
N GLY A 114 -12.45 3.53 -6.91
CA GLY A 114 -11.73 4.16 -5.80
C GLY A 114 -12.17 3.61 -4.43
N VAL A 115 -13.39 3.10 -4.33
CA VAL A 115 -13.86 2.32 -3.17
C VAL A 115 -14.32 0.94 -3.65
N VAL A 116 -13.67 -0.10 -3.15
CA VAL A 116 -14.06 -1.49 -3.40
C VAL A 116 -15.03 -1.92 -2.31
N ARG A 117 -16.18 -2.49 -2.71
CA ARG A 117 -17.21 -3.00 -1.79
C ARG A 117 -17.34 -4.50 -2.01
N ILE A 118 -17.10 -5.29 -0.96
CA ILE A 118 -17.13 -6.75 -1.00
C ILE A 118 -17.76 -7.31 0.27
N ASP A 119 -18.17 -8.58 0.23
CA ASP A 119 -18.42 -9.37 1.44
C ASP A 119 -17.16 -10.21 1.73
N ALA A 120 -16.64 -10.12 2.95
CA ALA A 120 -15.49 -10.90 3.40
C ALA A 120 -15.73 -11.38 4.83
N GLY A 121 -15.57 -12.67 5.10
CA GLY A 121 -15.88 -13.25 6.41
C GLY A 121 -17.34 -13.09 6.85
N GLY A 122 -18.27 -12.95 5.90
CA GLY A 122 -19.71 -12.78 6.16
C GLY A 122 -20.11 -11.37 6.63
N VAL A 123 -19.23 -10.37 6.47
CA VAL A 123 -19.54 -8.97 6.76
C VAL A 123 -19.28 -8.10 5.52
N PRO A 124 -20.08 -7.04 5.30
CA PRO A 124 -19.79 -6.08 4.24
C PRO A 124 -18.56 -5.24 4.58
N VAL A 125 -17.67 -5.10 3.60
CA VAL A 125 -16.40 -4.37 3.71
C VAL A 125 -16.34 -3.27 2.66
N GLN A 126 -15.92 -2.08 3.06
CA GLN A 126 -15.58 -0.98 2.16
C GLN A 126 -14.09 -0.68 2.25
N VAL A 127 -13.38 -0.77 1.13
CA VAL A 127 -11.94 -0.48 1.06
C VAL A 127 -11.72 0.74 0.18
N ALA A 128 -11.31 1.85 0.80
CA ALA A 128 -10.84 3.05 0.11
C ALA A 128 -9.42 2.81 -0.43
N MET A 129 -9.26 2.85 -1.75
CA MET A 129 -8.03 2.50 -2.46
C MET A 129 -7.29 3.77 -2.91
N LEU A 130 -6.19 4.12 -2.24
CA LEU A 130 -5.37 5.29 -2.54
C LEU A 130 -3.96 4.88 -2.99
N PRO A 131 -3.72 4.66 -4.29
CA PRO A 131 -2.35 4.46 -4.79
C PRO A 131 -1.50 5.71 -4.61
N PHE A 132 -0.18 5.53 -4.75
CA PHE A 132 0.76 6.62 -4.66
C PHE A 132 0.42 7.74 -5.64
N VAL A 133 0.38 8.97 -5.15
CA VAL A 133 0.13 10.15 -5.99
C VAL A 133 1.38 11.02 -6.06
N SER A 134 1.99 11.07 -7.24
CA SER A 134 3.16 11.92 -7.47
C SER A 134 2.82 13.41 -7.45
N LYS A 135 3.82 14.27 -7.16
CA LYS A 135 3.67 15.73 -7.22
C LYS A 135 3.11 16.23 -8.55
N ARG A 136 3.56 15.66 -9.67
CA ARG A 136 3.09 16.05 -11.02
C ARG A 136 1.61 15.70 -11.25
N GLY A 137 1.10 14.70 -10.54
CA GLY A 137 -0.31 14.32 -10.60
C GLY A 137 -1.25 15.28 -9.84
N ILE A 138 -0.71 16.01 -8.85
CA ILE A 138 -1.48 16.86 -7.95
C ILE A 138 -1.18 18.35 -8.18
N VAL A 139 0.07 18.74 -8.36
CA VAL A 139 0.51 20.14 -8.48
C VAL A 139 0.60 20.53 -9.96
N ARG A 140 -0.01 21.67 -10.33
CA ARG A 140 0.06 22.19 -11.71
C ARG A 140 1.47 22.65 -12.06
N ALA A 141 1.84 22.51 -13.33
CA ALA A 141 3.19 22.84 -13.80
C ALA A 141 3.62 24.30 -13.53
N ASP A 142 2.68 25.25 -13.53
CA ASP A 142 2.95 26.66 -13.24
C ASP A 142 3.28 26.93 -11.77
N ALA A 143 2.73 26.12 -10.84
CA ALA A 143 3.07 26.20 -9.42
C ALA A 143 4.47 25.64 -9.13
N LEU A 144 4.90 24.62 -9.88
CA LEU A 144 6.27 24.06 -9.77
C LEU A 144 7.35 25.07 -10.19
N MET A 145 7.01 26.07 -11.02
CA MET A 145 7.95 27.07 -11.52
C MET A 145 8.13 28.28 -10.58
N ARG A 146 7.35 28.36 -9.50
CA ARG A 146 7.33 29.52 -8.58
C ARG A 146 8.24 29.38 -7.36
N ASP A 147 9.06 28.32 -7.28
CA ASP A 147 10.12 28.10 -6.27
C ASP A 147 9.73 28.27 -4.78
N GLU A 148 8.43 28.09 -4.46
CA GLU A 148 7.91 28.14 -3.09
C GLU A 148 7.64 26.72 -2.56
N ALA A 149 8.70 25.97 -2.27
CA ALA A 149 8.65 24.56 -1.84
C ALA A 149 7.64 24.30 -0.70
N TYR A 150 7.54 25.21 0.27
CA TYR A 150 6.60 25.11 1.38
C TYR A 150 5.13 25.19 0.96
N GLN A 151 4.79 26.07 0.02
CA GLN A 151 3.41 26.18 -0.48
C GLN A 151 3.02 24.95 -1.32
N LEU A 152 3.98 24.39 -2.04
CA LEU A 152 3.80 23.16 -2.82
C LEU A 152 3.55 21.95 -1.92
N SER A 153 4.31 21.85 -0.81
CA SER A 153 4.11 20.84 0.23
C SER A 153 2.70 20.91 0.83
N GLN A 154 2.28 22.08 1.29
CA GLN A 154 0.93 22.25 1.85
C GLN A 154 -0.18 21.93 0.85
N ALA A 155 -0.07 22.43 -0.39
CA ALA A 155 -1.05 22.15 -1.43
C ALA A 155 -1.14 20.65 -1.76
N TYR A 156 -0.04 19.91 -1.66
CA TYR A 156 -0.03 18.47 -1.80
C TYR A 156 -0.77 17.78 -0.64
N THR A 157 -0.43 18.13 0.60
CA THR A 157 -1.07 17.62 1.81
C THR A 157 -2.59 17.84 1.80
N ASP A 158 -3.02 19.06 1.48
CA ASP A 158 -4.45 19.42 1.45
C ASP A 158 -5.21 18.61 0.40
N ARG A 159 -4.61 18.41 -0.78
CA ARG A 159 -5.23 17.65 -1.86
C ARG A 159 -5.27 16.16 -1.54
N LEU A 160 -4.23 15.57 -0.96
CA LEU A 160 -4.30 14.20 -0.45
C LEU A 160 -5.38 14.05 0.62
N GLY A 161 -5.47 14.99 1.57
CA GLY A 161 -6.53 14.99 2.58
C GLY A 161 -7.94 15.13 1.97
N ALA A 162 -8.09 15.87 0.87
CA ALA A 162 -9.34 15.94 0.12
C ALA A 162 -9.68 14.60 -0.58
N LEU A 163 -8.68 13.91 -1.15
CA LEU A 163 -8.87 12.58 -1.74
C LEU A 163 -9.30 11.56 -0.68
N VAL A 164 -8.61 11.51 0.47
CA VAL A 164 -8.99 10.62 1.57
C VAL A 164 -10.42 10.89 2.02
N ARG A 165 -10.79 12.17 2.21
CA ARG A 165 -12.18 12.53 2.56
C ARG A 165 -13.18 12.04 1.52
N ALA A 166 -12.93 12.29 0.23
CA ALA A 166 -13.83 11.85 -0.84
C ALA A 166 -13.97 10.31 -0.91
N LEU A 167 -12.89 9.57 -0.67
CA LEU A 167 -12.91 8.11 -0.66
C LEU A 167 -13.60 7.51 0.57
N THR A 168 -13.65 8.25 1.68
CA THR A 168 -14.16 7.76 2.97
C THR A 168 -15.53 8.35 3.37
N GLU A 169 -16.06 9.30 2.60
CA GLU A 169 -17.36 9.93 2.85
C GLU A 169 -18.52 8.92 2.92
N GLY A 170 -18.43 7.82 2.17
CA GLY A 170 -19.44 6.76 2.10
C GLY A 170 -19.31 5.64 3.13
N PHE A 171 -18.35 5.73 4.06
CA PHE A 171 -18.14 4.73 5.12
C PHE A 171 -19.37 4.64 6.02
N ALA A 172 -19.86 3.42 6.23
CA ALA A 172 -21.09 3.15 6.96
C ALA A 172 -20.80 2.45 8.30
N ALA A 173 -21.71 2.60 9.26
CA ALA A 173 -21.53 2.05 10.62
C ALA A 173 -21.78 0.54 10.70
N ASP A 174 -22.43 -0.05 9.70
CA ASP A 174 -22.71 -1.48 9.59
C ASP A 174 -21.72 -2.22 8.68
N THR A 175 -20.61 -1.57 8.32
CA THR A 175 -19.57 -2.12 7.45
C THR A 175 -18.18 -2.02 8.09
N VAL A 176 -17.31 -2.97 7.77
CA VAL A 176 -15.88 -2.82 8.06
C VAL A 176 -15.29 -1.86 7.04
N ASN A 177 -14.82 -0.70 7.49
CA ASN A 177 -14.26 0.34 6.64
C ASN A 177 -12.73 0.38 6.78
N VAL A 178 -12.05 0.22 5.65
CA VAL A 178 -10.59 0.16 5.60
C VAL A 178 -10.06 1.15 4.58
N VAL A 179 -8.95 1.80 4.89
CA VAL A 179 -8.18 2.57 3.91
C VAL A 179 -6.93 1.79 3.55
N CYS A 180 -6.70 1.51 2.28
CA CYS A 180 -5.45 0.96 1.76
C CYS A 180 -4.74 2.05 0.97
N ALA A 181 -3.56 2.48 1.44
CA ALA A 181 -2.86 3.60 0.84
C ALA A 181 -1.34 3.41 0.77
N HIS A 182 -0.74 3.90 -0.30
CA HIS A 182 0.72 4.03 -0.39
C HIS A 182 1.11 5.50 -0.30
N ALA A 183 1.48 5.94 0.91
CA ALA A 183 1.75 7.34 1.21
C ALA A 183 2.63 7.47 2.45
N PHE A 184 3.36 8.58 2.55
CA PHE A 184 4.03 8.97 3.80
C PHE A 184 3.02 9.66 4.73
N ALA A 185 2.83 9.13 5.94
CA ALA A 185 1.99 9.70 6.98
C ALA A 185 2.86 10.36 8.06
N ALA A 186 2.53 11.59 8.43
CA ALA A 186 3.25 12.32 9.46
C ALA A 186 3.24 11.53 10.79
N GLY A 187 4.42 11.39 11.41
CA GLY A 187 4.61 10.57 12.62
C GLY A 187 5.15 9.17 12.35
N GLY A 188 5.27 8.73 11.08
CA GLY A 188 6.01 7.53 10.71
C GLY A 188 7.52 7.71 10.86
N THR A 189 8.21 6.67 11.32
CA THR A 189 9.67 6.61 11.48
C THR A 189 10.28 5.85 10.32
N THR A 190 11.25 6.45 9.63
CA THR A 190 11.99 5.77 8.57
C THR A 190 12.97 4.73 9.13
N GLY A 191 13.20 3.66 8.37
CA GLY A 191 14.27 2.69 8.62
C GLY A 191 15.65 3.21 8.22
N GLY A 192 16.71 2.52 8.67
CA GLY A 192 18.06 2.81 8.18
C GLY A 192 18.20 2.32 6.73
N GLY A 193 18.62 3.16 5.80
CA GLY A 193 18.79 2.77 4.39
C GLY A 193 17.61 3.11 3.48
N GLU A 194 16.43 3.35 4.05
CA GLU A 194 15.42 4.21 3.42
C GLU A 194 16.11 5.55 3.20
N ARG A 195 16.19 6.00 1.94
CA ARG A 195 16.95 7.19 1.54
C ARG A 195 16.66 8.33 2.51
N SER A 196 17.61 8.64 3.40
CA SER A 196 17.57 9.78 4.30
C SER A 196 17.73 11.03 3.46
N VAL A 197 16.63 11.45 2.83
CA VAL A 197 16.61 12.60 1.95
C VAL A 197 15.51 13.47 2.47
N HIS A 198 15.88 14.70 2.74
CA HIS A 198 15.04 15.86 3.07
C HIS A 198 13.83 16.09 2.13
N THR A 199 13.53 15.17 1.20
CA THR A 199 12.34 15.16 0.34
C THR A 199 11.18 14.34 0.88
N ILE A 200 11.34 13.45 1.87
CA ILE A 200 10.21 12.64 2.40
C ILE A 200 9.33 13.47 3.34
N GLU A 201 9.93 14.32 4.18
CA GLU A 201 9.22 15.16 5.16
C GLU A 201 8.35 16.26 4.52
N ASP A 202 8.70 16.71 3.32
CA ASP A 202 7.96 17.74 2.60
C ASP A 202 6.59 17.25 2.06
N TYR A 203 6.28 15.95 2.07
CA TYR A 203 5.08 15.40 1.41
C TYR A 203 4.39 14.35 2.28
N SER A 204 3.98 14.77 3.47
CA SER A 204 3.26 13.94 4.42
C SER A 204 1.76 14.14 4.35
N LEU A 205 1.00 13.05 4.39
CA LEU A 205 -0.40 13.06 4.78
C LEU A 205 -0.48 13.18 6.30
N SER A 206 -1.30 14.10 6.81
CA SER A 206 -1.59 14.14 8.25
C SER A 206 -2.36 12.88 8.65
N ALA A 207 -1.96 12.21 9.74
CA ALA A 207 -2.71 11.09 10.30
C ALA A 207 -4.15 11.48 10.67
N LEU A 208 -4.41 12.78 10.90
CA LEU A 208 -5.75 13.32 11.14
C LEU A 208 -6.66 13.35 9.90
N ALA A 209 -6.11 13.09 8.70
CA ALA A 209 -6.90 13.00 7.48
C ALA A 209 -7.74 11.71 7.42
N PHE A 210 -7.34 10.67 8.16
CA PHE A 210 -8.08 9.42 8.23
C PHE A 210 -9.25 9.55 9.22
N PRO A 211 -10.49 9.25 8.81
CA PRO A 211 -11.64 9.45 9.68
C PRO A 211 -11.75 8.36 10.74
N VAL A 212 -12.39 8.69 11.86
CA VAL A 212 -12.74 7.73 12.93
C VAL A 212 -13.73 6.66 12.47
N THR A 213 -14.39 6.85 11.33
CA THR A 213 -15.27 5.86 10.71
C THR A 213 -14.51 4.71 10.05
N ALA A 214 -13.18 4.83 9.87
CA ALA A 214 -12.32 3.73 9.46
C ALA A 214 -11.94 2.88 10.67
N GLN A 215 -12.05 1.56 10.57
CA GLN A 215 -11.57 0.63 11.59
C GLN A 215 -10.07 0.33 11.43
N TYR A 216 -9.55 0.46 10.21
CA TYR A 216 -8.14 0.21 9.93
C TYR A 216 -7.61 1.03 8.75
N VAL A 217 -6.37 1.48 8.85
CA VAL A 217 -5.63 2.14 7.77
C VAL A 217 -4.35 1.35 7.50
N ALA A 218 -4.33 0.67 6.36
CA ALA A 218 -3.24 -0.12 5.82
C ALA A 218 -2.31 0.77 4.96
N LEU A 219 -1.17 1.18 5.53
CA LEU A 219 -0.17 1.97 4.83
C LEU A 219 1.02 1.12 4.34
N GLY A 220 1.48 1.43 3.14
CA GLY A 220 2.84 1.12 2.66
C GLY A 220 3.62 2.39 2.36
N HIS A 221 4.90 2.25 1.97
CA HIS A 221 5.93 3.27 1.68
C HIS A 221 7.11 3.25 2.66
N LEU A 222 6.84 2.93 3.94
CA LEU A 222 7.89 2.78 4.95
C LEU A 222 8.14 1.30 5.19
N HIS A 223 9.40 0.89 5.13
CA HIS A 223 9.79 -0.52 5.27
C HIS A 223 9.78 -0.98 6.73
N ARG A 224 9.75 -0.03 7.68
CA ARG A 224 9.61 -0.34 9.10
C ARG A 224 8.15 -0.55 9.49
N SER A 225 7.84 -1.76 9.96
CA SER A 225 6.58 -2.11 10.62
C SER A 225 6.36 -1.27 11.89
N GLN A 226 5.29 -0.50 11.93
CA GLN A 226 4.98 0.42 13.03
C GLN A 226 3.53 0.93 12.99
N ASP A 227 3.01 1.27 14.17
CA ASP A 227 1.76 2.03 14.29
C ASP A 227 2.03 3.53 14.18
N VAL A 228 1.12 4.26 13.53
CA VAL A 228 1.16 5.72 13.43
C VAL A 228 0.10 6.30 14.37
N PRO A 229 0.44 7.25 15.26
CA PRO A 229 -0.55 7.88 16.13
C PRO A 229 -1.66 8.57 15.34
N GLY A 230 -2.91 8.24 15.64
CA GLY A 230 -4.08 8.81 14.97
C GLY A 230 -5.39 8.48 15.69
N ALA A 231 -6.50 8.96 15.13
CA ALA A 231 -7.83 8.76 15.71
C ALA A 231 -8.40 7.35 15.45
N THR A 232 -7.77 6.59 14.57
CA THR A 232 -8.05 5.18 14.25
C THR A 232 -6.73 4.40 14.24
N ARG A 233 -6.80 3.07 14.08
CA ARG A 233 -5.62 2.21 13.95
C ARG A 233 -4.98 2.40 12.58
N ILE A 234 -3.86 3.12 12.55
CA ILE A 234 -3.06 3.37 11.35
C ILE A 234 -1.75 2.60 11.47
N ARG A 235 -1.38 1.84 10.44
CA ARG A 235 -0.20 0.98 10.52
C ARG A 235 0.52 0.89 9.20
N TYR A 236 1.85 1.00 9.25
CA TYR A 236 2.72 0.50 8.20
C TYR A 236 3.02 -0.97 8.45
N SER A 237 2.78 -1.83 7.45
CA SER A 237 3.12 -3.24 7.58
C SER A 237 4.64 -3.48 7.54
N GLY A 238 5.35 -2.58 6.84
CA GLY A 238 6.77 -2.72 6.55
C GLY A 238 7.03 -3.71 5.43
N SER A 239 8.29 -3.81 5.03
CA SER A 239 8.69 -4.78 4.02
C SER A 239 8.73 -6.19 4.61
N PRO A 240 8.24 -7.22 3.88
CA PRO A 240 8.28 -8.61 4.35
C PRO A 240 9.70 -9.18 4.34
N LEU A 241 10.65 -8.50 3.69
CA LEU A 241 12.08 -8.80 3.75
C LEU A 241 12.85 -7.55 4.15
N GLN A 242 13.97 -7.73 4.84
CA GLN A 242 14.94 -6.65 5.06
C GLN A 242 15.52 -6.22 3.71
N LEU A 243 15.29 -4.99 3.27
CA LEU A 243 15.64 -4.50 1.93
C LEU A 243 17.02 -3.82 1.87
N ASP A 244 17.51 -3.30 3.00
CA ASP A 244 18.80 -2.62 3.10
C ASP A 244 19.58 -3.03 4.37
N PHE A 245 20.91 -2.91 4.33
CA PHE A 245 21.77 -3.17 5.50
C PHE A 245 21.53 -2.20 6.66
N GLY A 246 20.99 -1.00 6.41
CA GLY A 246 20.62 -0.06 7.47
C GLY A 246 19.40 -0.51 8.28
N GLU A 247 18.60 -1.46 7.78
CA GLU A 247 17.34 -1.91 8.39
C GLU A 247 17.54 -2.96 9.48
N THR A 248 18.74 -3.08 10.06
CA THR A 248 19.05 -4.10 11.10
C THR A 248 18.15 -4.07 12.34
N ALA A 249 17.54 -2.92 12.63
CA ALA A 249 16.59 -2.76 13.74
C ALA A 249 15.14 -3.04 13.33
N ASN A 250 14.87 -3.27 12.05
CA ASN A 250 13.54 -3.59 11.54
C ASN A 250 13.30 -5.09 11.69
N THR A 251 12.16 -5.46 12.25
CA THR A 251 11.65 -6.84 12.18
C THR A 251 10.69 -6.91 11.01
N SER A 252 11.04 -7.68 9.99
CA SER A 252 10.13 -7.95 8.86
C SER A 252 8.88 -8.65 9.37
N SER A 253 7.72 -8.21 8.89
CA SER A 253 6.43 -8.75 9.32
C SER A 253 5.37 -8.57 8.24
N VAL A 254 4.31 -9.37 8.36
CA VAL A 254 3.00 -9.03 7.81
C VAL A 254 2.04 -8.80 8.97
N THR A 255 0.99 -8.01 8.75
CA THR A 255 0.00 -7.76 9.79
C THR A 255 -1.24 -8.58 9.54
N VAL A 256 -1.64 -9.41 10.50
CA VAL A 256 -2.97 -10.02 10.56
C VAL A 256 -3.79 -9.25 11.60
N VAL A 257 -5.00 -8.85 11.25
CA VAL A 257 -5.89 -8.07 12.12
C VAL A 257 -7.33 -8.54 12.01
N ASP A 258 -7.98 -8.72 13.16
CA ASP A 258 -9.42 -8.94 13.25
C ASP A 258 -10.15 -7.59 13.27
N LEU A 259 -11.16 -7.46 12.41
CA LEU A 259 -11.96 -6.25 12.22
C LEU A 259 -13.46 -6.57 12.28
N GLU A 260 -14.20 -5.67 12.92
CA GLU A 260 -15.65 -5.69 13.09
C GLU A 260 -16.19 -4.26 12.81
N PRO A 261 -17.44 -4.08 12.32
CA PRO A 261 -18.03 -2.76 12.10
C PRO A 261 -17.99 -1.84 13.33
#